data_AF-A0A9E3E2Z0-F1
#
_entry.id   AF-A0A9E3E2Z0-F1
#
_cell.length_a   1.000
_cell.length_b   1.000
_cell.length_c   1.000
_cell.angle_alpha   90.00
_cell.angle_beta   90.00
_cell.angle_gamma   90.00
#
_symmetry.space_group_name_H-M   'P 1'
#
loop_
_entity.id
_entity.type
_entity.pdbx_description
1 polymer ?
#
loop_
_entity_poly.entity_id
_entity_poly.type
_entity_poly.pdbx_seq_one_letter_code
_entity_poly.pdbx_strand_id
1 'polypeptide(L)'
;EHDGKSFTAGQLLVFRALADADVTARAHARVLFLGGEPLDGARHLWWNFVSSSKKRLAQAAEDWRANKFAAIPGETEFIPLPDNAPRVADYP
;
A
#
# COMPACT_ATOMS: atom_id res chain seq x y z
N GLU A 1 11.13 -11.23 -18.74
CA GLU A 1 11.32 -10.30 -19.87
C GLU A 1 9.97 -9.79 -20.30
N HIS A 2 9.88 -8.51 -20.63
CA HIS A 2 8.72 -7.86 -21.23
C HIS A 2 9.24 -6.78 -22.18
N ASP A 3 8.68 -6.66 -23.38
CA ASP A 3 9.15 -5.74 -24.44
C ASP A 3 10.67 -5.81 -24.71
N GLY A 4 11.22 -7.04 -24.72
CA GLY A 4 12.65 -7.27 -24.94
C GLY A 4 13.57 -6.82 -23.79
N LYS A 5 13.01 -6.34 -22.67
CA LYS A 5 13.77 -5.93 -21.48
C LYS A 5 13.75 -7.01 -20.41
N SER A 6 14.92 -7.31 -19.85
CA SER A 6 15.06 -8.24 -18.73
C SER A 6 14.90 -7.52 -17.40
N PHE A 7 14.23 -8.20 -16.46
CA PHE A 7 13.95 -7.71 -15.11
C PHE A 7 14.33 -8.78 -14.10
N THR A 8 14.67 -8.36 -12.89
CA THR A 8 15.20 -9.19 -11.80
C THR A 8 14.31 -9.10 -10.56
N ALA A 9 14.58 -9.93 -9.55
CA ALA A 9 13.83 -9.93 -8.30
C ALA A 9 13.89 -8.55 -7.61
N GLY A 10 12.79 -8.16 -6.95
CA GLY A 10 12.66 -6.87 -6.25
C GLY A 10 12.24 -5.70 -7.15
N GLN A 11 11.93 -5.94 -8.42
CA GLN A 11 11.40 -4.92 -9.33
C GLN A 11 9.87 -5.04 -9.46
N LEU A 12 9.18 -3.89 -9.44
CA LEU A 12 7.76 -3.79 -9.73
C LEU A 12 7.57 -3.27 -11.15
N LEU A 13 6.91 -4.06 -12.00
CA LEU A 13 6.51 -3.66 -13.34
C LEU A 13 5.06 -3.17 -13.27
N VAL A 14 4.81 -1.95 -13.78
CA VAL A 14 3.48 -1.35 -13.80
C VAL A 14 3.00 -1.27 -15.24
N PHE A 15 1.89 -1.94 -15.52
CA PHE A 15 1.25 -1.95 -16.83
C PHE A 15 0.11 -0.92 -16.87
N ARG A 16 -0.15 -0.34 -18.05
CA ARG A 16 -1.30 0.55 -18.22
C ARG A 16 -2.60 -0.26 -18.18
N ALA A 17 -3.67 0.37 -17.70
CA ALA A 17 -4.99 -0.24 -17.72
C ALA A 17 -5.36 -0.68 -19.14
N LEU A 18 -5.93 -1.89 -19.24
CA LEU A 18 -6.39 -2.51 -20.50
C LEU A 18 -5.28 -2.77 -21.54
N ALA A 19 -4.01 -2.61 -21.19
CA ALA A 19 -2.92 -3.05 -22.05
C ALA A 19 -2.66 -4.54 -21.84
N ASP A 20 -2.38 -5.26 -22.92
CA ASP A 20 -1.87 -6.62 -22.83
C ASP A 20 -0.51 -6.59 -22.12
N ALA A 21 -0.36 -7.43 -21.11
CA ALA A 21 0.86 -7.57 -20.33
C ALA A 21 1.41 -8.97 -20.55
N ASP A 22 2.46 -9.10 -21.36
CA ASP A 22 3.20 -10.34 -21.52
C ASP A 22 4.43 -10.36 -20.61
N VAL A 23 4.70 -11.49 -19.97
CA VAL A 23 5.94 -11.70 -19.23
C VAL A 23 6.48 -13.07 -19.57
N THR A 24 7.68 -13.11 -20.13
CA THR A 24 8.37 -14.36 -20.43
C THR A 24 9.44 -14.64 -19.38
N ALA A 25 9.37 -15.82 -18.75
CA ALA A 25 10.42 -16.31 -17.86
C ALA A 25 11.57 -16.92 -18.69
N ARG A 26 12.77 -16.33 -18.61
CA ARG A 26 13.98 -16.83 -19.30
C ARG A 26 14.74 -17.89 -18.50
N ALA A 27 14.37 -18.08 -17.23
CA ALA A 27 14.89 -19.08 -16.30
C ALA A 27 13.78 -19.38 -15.26
N HIS A 28 14.03 -20.28 -14.32
CA HIS A 28 13.11 -20.53 -13.20
C HIS A 28 12.82 -19.22 -12.45
N ALA A 29 11.55 -18.84 -12.40
CA ALA A 29 11.11 -17.59 -11.79
C ALA A 29 9.85 -17.82 -10.94
N ARG A 30 9.74 -17.04 -9.86
CA ARG A 30 8.49 -16.88 -9.10
C ARG A 30 8.04 -15.44 -9.26
N VAL A 31 6.84 -15.26 -9.81
CA VAL A 31 6.28 -13.95 -10.11
C VAL A 31 4.92 -13.83 -9.43
N LEU A 32 4.59 -12.63 -8.97
CA LEU A 32 3.28 -12.27 -8.47
C LEU A 32 2.62 -11.31 -9.47
N PHE A 33 1.44 -11.66 -9.97
CA PHE A 33 0.60 -10.77 -10.76
C PHE A 33 -0.49 -10.19 -9.86
N LEU A 34 -0.54 -8.86 -9.77
CA LEU A 34 -1.55 -8.11 -9.03
C LEU A 34 -2.26 -7.17 -9.98
N GLY A 35 -3.59 -7.22 -10.00
CA GLY A 35 -4.43 -6.36 -10.81
C GLY A 35 -5.88 -6.44 -10.36
N GLY A 36 -6.68 -5.48 -10.82
CA GLY A 36 -8.09 -5.38 -10.48
C GLY A 36 -8.71 -4.12 -11.07
N GLU A 37 -10.02 -3.97 -10.89
CA GLU A 37 -10.73 -2.75 -11.22
C GLU A 37 -10.16 -1.56 -10.40
N PRO A 38 -10.05 -0.36 -10.98
CA PRO A 38 -9.70 0.84 -10.22
C PRO A 38 -10.64 1.02 -9.02
N LEU A 39 -10.12 1.61 -7.95
CA LEU A 39 -10.95 1.95 -6.80
C LEU A 39 -12.02 2.98 -7.19
N ASP A 40 -13.13 3.00 -6.46
CA ASP A 40 -14.25 3.95 -6.62
C ASP A 40 -13.88 5.43 -6.39
N GLY A 41 -12.63 5.71 -6.00
CA GLY A 41 -12.08 7.04 -5.82
C GLY A 41 -10.80 7.04 -4.98
N ALA A 42 -10.26 8.24 -4.78
CA ALA A 42 -9.00 8.43 -4.08
C ALA A 42 -8.98 7.78 -2.68
N ARG A 43 -7.82 7.24 -2.31
CA ARG A 43 -7.53 6.79 -0.96
C ARG A 43 -6.42 7.65 -0.38
N HIS A 44 -6.65 8.13 0.83
CA HIS A 44 -5.65 8.83 1.62
C HIS A 44 -4.95 7.81 2.51
N LEU A 45 -3.63 7.85 2.51
CA LEU A 45 -2.79 7.02 3.36
C LEU A 45 -2.03 7.89 4.36
N TRP A 46 -2.08 7.50 5.63
CA TRP A 46 -1.22 8.04 6.69
C TRP A 46 -0.80 6.90 7.60
N TRP A 47 0.51 6.59 7.58
CA TRP A 47 1.06 5.49 8.38
C TRP A 47 0.31 4.19 8.06
N ASN A 48 -0.22 3.50 9.07
CA ASN A 48 -0.99 2.26 8.91
C ASN A 48 -2.49 2.49 8.63
N PHE A 49 -2.92 3.73 8.39
CA PHE A 49 -4.32 4.07 8.14
C PHE A 49 -4.59 4.41 6.67
N VAL A 50 -5.66 3.82 6.13
CA VAL A 50 -6.14 4.03 4.75
C VAL A 50 -7.62 4.35 4.78
N SER A 51 -8.04 5.44 4.13
CA SER A 51 -9.46 5.80 4.04
C SER A 51 -9.72 6.74 2.85
N SER A 52 -10.94 6.76 2.33
CA SER A 52 -11.43 7.80 1.44
C SER A 52 -11.74 9.13 2.16
N SER A 53 -11.71 9.17 3.50
CA SER A 53 -12.00 10.36 4.31
C SER A 53 -10.80 10.81 5.14
N LYS A 54 -10.30 12.02 4.87
CA LYS A 54 -9.23 12.65 5.67
C LYS A 54 -9.64 12.83 7.14
N LYS A 55 -10.91 13.15 7.40
CA LYS A 55 -11.45 13.27 8.77
C LYS A 55 -11.39 11.95 9.52
N ARG A 56 -11.69 10.83 8.85
CA ARG A 56 -11.59 9.49 9.44
C ARG A 56 -10.15 9.12 9.79
N LEU A 57 -9.19 9.50 8.96
CA LEU A 57 -7.77 9.32 9.26
C LEU A 57 -7.32 10.13 10.48
N ALA A 58 -7.75 11.40 10.56
CA ALA A 58 -7.44 12.24 11.72
C ALA A 58 -8.00 11.63 13.02
N GLN A 59 -9.25 11.16 13.00
CA GLN A 59 -9.86 10.47 14.13
C GLN A 59 -9.08 9.21 14.52
N ALA A 60 -8.75 8.35 13.54
CA ALA A 60 -7.98 7.13 13.79
C ALA A 60 -6.61 7.43 14.42
N ALA A 61 -5.96 8.53 14.00
CA ALA A 61 -4.70 8.95 14.59
C ALA A 61 -4.82 9.47 16.02
N GLU A 62 -5.88 10.22 16.34
CA GLU A 62 -6.18 10.62 17.72
C GLU A 62 -6.47 9.39 18.60
N ASP A 63 -7.28 8.46 18.08
CA ASP A 63 -7.65 7.23 18.78
C ASP A 63 -6.44 6.32 19.01
N TRP A 64 -5.47 6.30 18.08
CA TRP A 64 -4.20 5.60 18.27
C TRP A 64 -3.35 6.24 19.37
N ARG A 65 -3.16 7.57 19.33
CA ARG A 65 -2.42 8.29 20.39
C ARG A 65 -3.06 8.11 21.77
N ALA A 66 -4.38 7.98 21.81
CA ALA A 66 -5.15 7.80 23.04
C ALA A 66 -5.34 6.33 23.46
N ASN A 67 -4.71 5.36 22.77
CA ASN A 67 -4.86 3.92 23.05
C ASN A 67 -6.32 3.43 23.08
N LYS A 68 -7.15 3.90 22.15
CA LYS A 68 -8.57 3.50 22.05
C LYS A 68 -8.82 2.28 21.16
N PHE A 69 -7.83 1.81 20.41
CA PHE A 69 -7.92 0.54 19.71
C PHE A 69 -7.86 -0.61 20.72
N ALA A 70 -8.46 -1.76 20.39
CA ALA A 70 -8.43 -2.92 21.25
C ALA A 70 -6.99 -3.38 21.51
N ALA A 71 -6.67 -3.64 22.78
CA ALA A 71 -5.39 -4.19 23.15
C ALA A 71 -5.26 -5.64 22.63
N ILE A 72 -4.05 -6.00 22.21
CA ILE A 72 -3.72 -7.37 21.84
C ILE A 72 -3.29 -8.11 23.12
N PRO A 73 -3.95 -9.23 23.50
CA PRO A 73 -3.59 -9.94 24.73
C PRO A 73 -2.12 -10.38 24.74
N GLY A 74 -1.40 -10.02 25.81
CA GLY A 74 0.01 -10.36 25.99
C GLY A 74 1.00 -9.41 25.31
N GLU A 75 0.53 -8.45 24.52
CA GLU A 75 1.38 -7.41 23.94
C GLU A 75 1.55 -6.24 24.92
N THR A 76 2.77 -5.73 25.02
CA THR A 76 3.12 -4.60 25.90
C THR A 76 3.84 -3.48 25.14
N GLU A 77 4.31 -3.74 23.93
CA GLU A 77 4.95 -2.75 23.08
C GLU A 77 3.93 -1.84 22.42
N PHE A 78 4.32 -0.57 22.25
CA PHE A 78 3.51 0.43 21.56
C PHE A 78 4.38 1.23 20.58
N ILE A 79 3.95 1.29 19.32
CA ILE A 79 4.61 2.09 18.28
C ILE A 79 3.87 3.43 18.18
N PRO A 80 4.46 4.55 18.61
CA PRO A 80 3.80 5.85 18.54
C PRO A 80 3.64 6.30 17.09
N LEU A 81 2.63 7.14 16.85
CA LEU A 81 2.52 7.86 15.58
C LEU A 81 3.74 8.78 15.39
N PRO A 82 4.29 8.89 14.16
CA PRO A 82 5.36 9.85 13.88
C PRO A 82 4.93 11.30 14.14
N ASP A 83 5.84 12.12 14.66
CA ASP A 83 5.58 13.54 14.97
C ASP A 83 5.35 14.40 13.72
N ASN A 84 5.94 13.97 12.60
CA ASN A 84 5.78 14.64 11.32
C ASN A 84 4.57 14.05 10.61
N ALA A 85 3.53 14.87 10.36
CA ALA A 85 2.48 14.48 9.44
C ALA A 85 3.13 14.19 8.08
N PRO A 86 3.09 12.95 7.56
CA PRO A 86 3.66 12.66 6.26
C PRO A 86 2.90 13.45 5.20
N ARG A 87 3.55 13.72 4.07
CA ARG A 87 2.82 14.07 2.85
C ARG A 87 1.83 12.91 2.63
N VAL A 88 0.54 13.18 2.80
CA VAL A 88 -0.50 12.21 2.45
C VAL A 88 -0.23 11.84 1.01
N ALA A 89 0.22 10.61 0.79
CA ALA A 89 0.42 10.12 -0.55
C ALA A 89 -0.97 9.95 -1.13
N ASP A 90 -1.33 10.83 -2.07
CA ASP A 90 -2.52 10.66 -2.87
C ASP A 90 -2.19 9.60 -3.92
N TYR A 91 -2.68 8.38 -3.70
CA TYR A 91 -2.64 7.34 -4.71
C TYR A 91 -3.84 7.55 -5.66
N PRO A 92 -3.62 7.44 -6.99
CA PRO A 92 -4.73 7.39 -7.93
C PRO A 92 -5.67 6.21 -7.65
#